data_AF-A0A350DGK8-F1
#
_entry.id   AF-A0A350DGK8-F1
#
_cell.length_a   1.000
_cell.length_b   1.000
_cell.length_c   1.000
_cell.angle_alpha   90.00
_cell.angle_beta   90.00
_cell.angle_gamma   90.00
#
_symmetry.space_group_name_H-M   'P 1'
#
loop_
_entity.id
_entity.type
_entity.pdbx_description
1 polymer ?
#
loop_
_entity_poly.entity_id
_entity_poly.type
_entity_poly.pdbx_seq_one_letter_code
_entity_poly.pdbx_strand_id
1 'polypeptide(L)'
;EAIEQGAPVDLVFQSIGGTEATNRSFGFDLSTLAEAEAAAQTLNRGTVGRNVMYFETGQGSSLSADAHHGLDQQTCEARAYAVARKFNPLLVNTVVGFIGPEYLYDGKEITRAGLEDHFCGKLLGVPMGCDVCYTNHANADQNDMDNLLTLLGVAGCNFVMGIPGSDDIMLNYQTTSFHDALYARRVLGLKAAPEFEQWLAKMQIFQDVSTHRLNDQLPAAFANSLRHLPKGSD
;
A
#
# COMPACT_ATOMS: atom_id res chain seq x y z
N GLU A 1 2.87 -19.64 -12.04
CA GLU A 1 2.68 -19.41 -13.50
C GLU A 1 3.61 -18.36 -14.12
N ALA A 2 3.41 -17.05 -13.95
CA ALA A 2 4.23 -16.04 -14.66
C ALA A 2 5.74 -16.18 -14.38
N ILE A 3 6.11 -16.43 -13.13
CA ILE A 3 7.49 -16.72 -12.71
C ILE A 3 8.06 -17.96 -13.42
N GLU A 4 7.26 -19.02 -13.56
CA GLU A 4 7.67 -20.27 -14.23
C GLU A 4 7.88 -20.05 -15.74
N GLN A 5 7.16 -19.11 -16.32
CA GLN A 5 7.34 -18.66 -17.71
C GLN A 5 8.50 -17.67 -17.87
N GLY A 6 9.25 -17.37 -16.81
CA GLY A 6 10.43 -16.50 -16.84
C GLY A 6 10.11 -15.01 -16.71
N ALA A 7 8.89 -14.63 -16.29
CA ALA A 7 8.56 -13.23 -16.05
C ALA A 7 9.37 -12.65 -14.88
N PRO A 8 9.87 -11.40 -14.99
CA PRO A 8 10.61 -10.75 -13.93
C PRO A 8 9.65 -10.21 -12.86
N VAL A 9 9.43 -10.98 -11.80
CA VAL A 9 8.59 -10.58 -10.66
C VAL A 9 9.47 -10.17 -9.49
N ASP A 10 9.36 -8.92 -9.04
CA ASP A 10 10.09 -8.41 -7.86
C ASP A 10 9.36 -8.72 -6.55
N LEU A 11 8.04 -8.49 -6.53
CA LEU A 11 7.17 -8.79 -5.39
C LEU A 11 5.99 -9.65 -5.82
N VAL A 12 5.65 -10.65 -5.01
CA VAL A 12 4.44 -11.44 -5.15
C VAL A 12 3.37 -10.85 -4.25
N PHE A 13 2.30 -10.37 -4.86
CA PHE A 13 1.14 -9.81 -4.19
C PHE A 13 0.12 -10.88 -3.82
N GLN A 14 -0.52 -10.75 -2.66
CA GLN A 14 -1.76 -11.46 -2.33
C GLN A 14 -2.55 -10.70 -1.26
N SER A 15 -3.86 -10.52 -1.48
CA SER A 15 -4.77 -10.11 -0.39
C SER A 15 -4.96 -11.28 0.57
N ILE A 16 -4.84 -11.03 1.88
CA ILE A 16 -4.92 -12.04 2.94
C ILE A 16 -5.93 -11.63 4.01
N GLY A 17 -6.52 -12.62 4.68
CA GLY A 17 -7.44 -12.45 5.80
C GLY A 17 -7.04 -13.24 7.05
N GLY A 18 -7.75 -12.97 8.15
CA GLY A 18 -7.45 -13.51 9.47
C GLY A 18 -7.93 -14.94 9.75
N THR A 19 -8.68 -15.54 8.82
CA THR A 19 -9.24 -16.88 8.97
C THR A 19 -8.97 -17.73 7.73
N GLU A 20 -8.87 -19.04 7.92
CA GLU A 20 -8.67 -19.97 6.81
C GLU A 20 -9.82 -19.87 5.78
N ALA A 21 -11.06 -19.78 6.26
CA ALA A 21 -12.23 -19.61 5.40
C ALA A 21 -12.16 -18.31 4.57
N THR A 22 -11.67 -17.20 5.15
CA THR A 22 -11.43 -15.96 4.39
C THR A 22 -10.40 -16.18 3.28
N ASN A 23 -9.25 -16.77 3.59
CA ASN A 23 -8.19 -17.02 2.59
C ASN A 23 -8.63 -18.01 1.50
N ARG A 24 -9.40 -19.05 1.85
CA ARG A 24 -10.00 -19.97 0.87
C ARG A 24 -11.00 -19.27 -0.05
N SER A 25 -11.75 -18.29 0.46
CA SER A 25 -12.65 -17.46 -0.37
C SER A 25 -11.88 -16.61 -1.41
N PHE A 26 -10.64 -16.25 -1.09
CA PHE A 26 -9.69 -15.60 -2.02
C PHE A 26 -8.96 -16.59 -2.94
N GLY A 27 -9.23 -17.90 -2.80
CA GLY A 27 -8.71 -18.93 -3.70
C GLY A 27 -7.33 -19.49 -3.35
N PHE A 28 -6.83 -19.30 -2.13
CA PHE A 28 -5.51 -19.79 -1.73
C PHE A 28 -5.47 -20.35 -0.29
N ASP A 29 -4.37 -21.01 0.05
CA ASP A 29 -4.02 -21.34 1.43
C ASP A 29 -2.55 -21.01 1.75
N LEU A 30 -2.13 -21.27 2.99
CA LEU A 30 -0.76 -20.94 3.42
C LEU A 30 0.32 -21.73 2.66
N SER A 31 0.00 -22.89 2.09
CA SER A 31 0.94 -23.64 1.26
C SER A 31 1.15 -22.97 -0.10
N THR A 32 0.10 -22.40 -0.67
CA THR A 32 0.18 -21.56 -1.88
C THR A 32 1.10 -20.36 -1.66
N LEU A 33 0.99 -19.68 -0.51
CA LEU A 33 1.88 -18.55 -0.17
C LEU A 33 3.34 -18.99 -0.03
N ALA A 34 3.60 -20.15 0.59
CA ALA A 34 4.94 -20.68 0.74
C ALA A 34 5.58 -21.05 -0.61
N GLU A 35 4.80 -21.65 -1.51
CA GLU A 35 5.23 -21.96 -2.87
C GLU A 35 5.56 -20.68 -3.65
N ALA A 36 4.71 -19.66 -3.55
CA ALA A 36 4.92 -18.39 -4.24
C ALA A 36 6.15 -17.63 -3.71
N GLU A 37 6.36 -17.61 -2.38
CA GLU A 37 7.57 -17.05 -1.77
C GLU A 37 8.83 -17.77 -2.28
N ALA A 38 8.82 -19.11 -2.26
CA ALA A 38 9.94 -19.91 -2.73
C ALA A 38 10.24 -19.66 -4.21
N ALA A 39 9.21 -19.61 -5.07
CA ALA A 39 9.35 -19.34 -6.49
C ALA A 39 9.98 -17.97 -6.75
N ALA A 40 9.48 -16.91 -6.10
CA ALA A 40 10.04 -15.56 -6.26
C ALA A 40 11.47 -15.44 -5.73
N GLN A 41 11.81 -16.12 -4.64
CA GLN A 41 13.18 -16.15 -4.14
C GLN A 41 14.18 -16.79 -5.12
N THR A 42 13.74 -17.71 -5.99
CA THR A 42 14.62 -18.31 -7.02
C THR A 42 15.09 -17.31 -8.07
N LEU A 43 14.36 -16.21 -8.25
CA LEU A 43 14.70 -15.16 -9.22
C LEU A 43 15.90 -14.30 -8.79
N ASN A 44 16.27 -14.34 -7.50
CA ASN A 44 17.44 -13.62 -6.93
C ASN A 44 17.50 -12.13 -7.29
N ARG A 45 16.36 -11.44 -7.22
CA ARG A 45 16.22 -10.03 -7.67
C ARG A 45 16.49 -8.99 -6.59
N GLY A 46 16.51 -9.39 -5.31
CA GLY A 46 16.79 -8.49 -4.20
C GLY A 46 18.29 -8.14 -4.10
N THR A 47 18.58 -6.85 -3.88
CA THR A 47 19.95 -6.32 -3.77
C THR A 47 20.40 -6.07 -2.33
N VAL A 48 19.46 -5.76 -1.43
CA VAL A 48 19.70 -5.52 0.01
C VAL A 48 19.18 -6.68 0.87
N GLY A 49 18.02 -7.24 0.50
CA GLY A 49 17.35 -8.31 1.23
C GLY A 49 16.68 -9.31 0.30
N ARG A 50 15.97 -10.29 0.88
CA ARG A 50 15.27 -11.37 0.15
C ARG A 50 13.77 -11.43 0.47
N ASN A 51 13.22 -10.37 1.05
CA ASN A 51 11.79 -10.23 1.32
C ASN A 51 11.08 -9.97 -0.01
N VAL A 52 10.22 -10.89 -0.43
CA VAL A 52 9.59 -10.88 -1.78
C VAL A 52 8.08 -10.82 -1.73
N MET A 53 7.47 -10.92 -0.54
CA MET A 53 6.02 -10.91 -0.40
C MET A 53 5.50 -9.49 -0.20
N TYR A 54 4.39 -9.19 -0.85
CA TYR A 54 3.56 -8.01 -0.62
C TYR A 54 2.16 -8.49 -0.24
N PHE A 55 1.70 -8.15 0.95
CA PHE A 55 0.36 -8.52 1.40
C PHE A 55 -0.54 -7.31 1.59
N GLU A 56 -1.80 -7.50 1.25
CA GLU A 56 -2.84 -6.52 1.47
C GLU A 56 -3.93 -7.10 2.39
N THR A 57 -4.42 -6.27 3.29
CA THR A 57 -5.36 -6.62 4.38
C THR A 57 -6.44 -5.55 4.45
N GLY A 58 -7.44 -5.74 5.30
CA GLY A 58 -8.51 -4.76 5.44
C GLY A 58 -9.60 -5.26 6.37
N GLN A 59 -9.98 -4.40 7.32
CA GLN A 59 -11.15 -4.61 8.15
C GLN A 59 -12.40 -4.80 7.29
N GLY A 60 -13.21 -5.79 7.67
CA GLY A 60 -14.44 -6.15 6.95
C GLY A 60 -14.29 -7.32 6.00
N SER A 61 -13.06 -7.67 5.58
CA SER A 61 -12.79 -8.79 4.67
C SER A 61 -13.39 -10.13 5.16
N SER A 62 -13.12 -10.51 6.41
CA SER A 62 -13.67 -11.74 7.00
C SER A 62 -15.18 -11.69 7.23
N LEU A 63 -15.76 -10.50 7.45
CA LEU A 63 -17.21 -10.36 7.57
C LEU A 63 -17.88 -10.51 6.20
N SER A 64 -17.34 -9.85 5.17
CA SER A 64 -17.81 -9.95 3.79
C SER A 64 -17.77 -11.39 3.26
N ALA A 65 -16.80 -12.19 3.69
CA ALA A 65 -16.66 -13.59 3.31
C ALA A 65 -17.52 -14.56 4.17
N ASP A 66 -18.34 -14.04 5.09
CA ASP A 66 -19.07 -14.82 6.11
C ASP A 66 -18.16 -15.80 6.89
N ALA A 67 -16.93 -15.35 7.15
CA ALA A 67 -15.82 -16.18 7.63
C ALA A 67 -15.18 -15.63 8.92
N HIS A 68 -15.86 -14.71 9.60
CA HIS A 68 -15.40 -14.04 10.82
C HIS A 68 -15.67 -14.85 12.10
N HIS A 69 -16.55 -15.85 12.05
CA HIS A 69 -16.87 -16.75 13.17
C HIS A 69 -17.30 -16.01 14.45
N GLY A 70 -18.03 -14.89 14.32
CA GLY A 70 -18.49 -14.07 15.44
C GLY A 70 -17.40 -13.18 16.08
N LEU A 71 -16.21 -13.10 15.48
CA LEU A 71 -15.16 -12.15 15.89
C LEU A 71 -15.39 -10.77 15.28
N ASP A 72 -14.94 -9.74 15.98
CA ASP A 72 -14.94 -8.37 15.46
C ASP A 72 -13.89 -8.17 14.35
N GLN A 73 -14.05 -7.09 13.58
CA GLN A 73 -13.22 -6.77 12.42
C GLN A 73 -11.73 -6.61 12.81
N GLN A 74 -11.44 -5.90 13.90
CA GLN A 74 -10.07 -5.64 14.35
C GLN A 74 -9.35 -6.93 14.76
N THR A 75 -10.04 -7.84 15.44
CA THR A 75 -9.47 -9.15 15.81
C THR A 75 -9.13 -9.97 14.57
N CYS A 76 -10.01 -10.00 13.56
CA CYS A 76 -9.72 -10.66 12.29
C CYS A 76 -8.54 -10.01 11.56
N GLU A 77 -8.48 -8.69 11.52
CA GLU A 77 -7.42 -7.95 10.86
C GLU A 77 -6.05 -8.17 11.54
N ALA A 78 -6.00 -8.14 12.87
CA ALA A 78 -4.79 -8.47 13.63
C ALA A 78 -4.27 -9.90 13.34
N ARG A 79 -5.16 -10.84 13.07
CA ARG A 79 -4.79 -12.22 12.67
C ARG A 79 -4.24 -12.26 11.25
N ALA A 80 -4.70 -11.41 10.35
CA ALA A 80 -4.14 -11.30 8.99
C ALA A 80 -2.66 -10.88 9.05
N TYR A 81 -2.30 -9.95 9.94
CA TYR A 81 -0.89 -9.58 10.16
C TYR A 81 -0.04 -10.75 10.71
N ALA A 82 -0.62 -11.63 11.52
CA ALA A 82 0.06 -12.85 11.96
C ALA A 82 0.32 -13.84 10.81
N VAL A 83 -0.60 -13.92 9.84
CA VAL A 83 -0.38 -14.65 8.58
C VAL A 83 0.75 -13.99 7.81
N ALA A 84 0.72 -12.67 7.59
CA ALA A 84 1.78 -11.95 6.88
C ALA A 84 3.16 -12.19 7.51
N ARG A 85 3.28 -12.05 8.84
CA ARG A 85 4.54 -12.24 9.58
C ARG A 85 5.22 -13.59 9.28
N LYS A 86 4.44 -14.64 9.01
CA LYS A 86 4.98 -15.98 8.72
C LYS A 86 5.89 -16.01 7.49
N PHE A 87 5.67 -15.12 6.52
CA PHE A 87 6.33 -15.13 5.20
C PHE A 87 7.29 -13.94 5.00
N ASN A 88 7.73 -13.31 6.08
CA ASN A 88 8.73 -12.21 6.07
C ASN A 88 8.54 -11.20 4.91
N PRO A 89 7.38 -10.54 4.82
CA PRO A 89 7.05 -9.69 3.68
C PRO A 89 7.94 -8.46 3.61
N LEU A 90 8.08 -7.90 2.40
CA LEU A 90 8.67 -6.57 2.22
C LEU A 90 7.64 -5.49 2.54
N LEU A 91 6.37 -5.72 2.20
CA LEU A 91 5.28 -4.76 2.35
C LEU A 91 4.04 -5.47 2.91
N VAL A 92 3.39 -4.82 3.87
CA VAL A 92 2.02 -5.15 4.29
C VAL A 92 1.25 -3.84 4.36
N ASN A 93 0.12 -3.72 3.68
CA ASN A 93 -0.80 -2.59 3.86
C ASN A 93 -2.17 -3.10 4.31
N THR A 94 -2.82 -2.31 5.16
CA THR A 94 -4.28 -2.35 5.25
C THR A 94 -4.85 -1.41 4.17
N VAL A 95 -6.02 -1.73 3.64
CA VAL A 95 -6.81 -0.84 2.77
C VAL A 95 -8.01 -0.36 3.56
N VAL A 96 -7.86 0.77 4.22
CA VAL A 96 -8.89 1.28 5.13
C VAL A 96 -9.91 2.10 4.34
N GLY A 97 -11.20 1.81 4.49
CA GLY A 97 -12.29 2.54 3.82
C GLY A 97 -12.64 2.07 2.40
N PHE A 98 -11.99 1.01 1.89
CA PHE A 98 -12.16 0.53 0.52
C PHE A 98 -13.47 -0.25 0.26
N ILE A 99 -13.96 -1.00 1.26
CA ILE A 99 -15.09 -1.90 1.03
C ILE A 99 -16.41 -1.13 0.99
N GLY A 100 -16.67 -0.25 1.98
CA GLY A 100 -17.90 0.52 2.05
C GLY A 100 -18.34 0.88 3.47
N PRO A 101 -19.40 1.71 3.59
CA PRO A 101 -19.95 2.21 4.85
C PRO A 101 -20.58 1.13 5.73
N GLU A 102 -20.82 -0.07 5.20
CA GLU A 102 -21.34 -1.21 5.96
C GLU A 102 -20.30 -1.72 6.98
N TYR A 103 -19.02 -1.39 6.76
CA TYR A 103 -17.89 -1.83 7.58
C TYR A 103 -17.27 -0.68 8.36
N LEU A 104 -17.11 0.48 7.70
CA LEU A 104 -16.58 1.74 8.26
C LEU A 104 -17.38 2.90 7.67
N TYR A 105 -18.31 3.46 8.43
CA TYR A 105 -19.36 4.34 7.93
C TYR A 105 -18.88 5.74 7.55
N ASP A 106 -18.01 6.35 8.36
CA ASP A 106 -17.57 7.74 8.20
C ASP A 106 -16.06 7.92 8.34
N GLY A 107 -15.59 9.14 8.05
CA GLY A 107 -14.16 9.49 8.16
C GLY A 107 -13.56 9.27 9.55
N LYS A 108 -14.37 9.29 10.62
CA LYS A 108 -13.90 9.03 11.99
C LYS A 108 -13.64 7.54 12.22
N GLU A 109 -14.55 6.68 11.76
CA GLU A 109 -14.36 5.22 11.80
C GLU A 109 -13.17 4.80 10.94
N ILE A 110 -13.04 5.36 9.73
CA ILE A 110 -11.88 5.13 8.85
C ILE A 110 -10.58 5.57 9.53
N THR A 111 -10.56 6.77 10.11
CA THR A 111 -9.38 7.28 10.85
C THR A 111 -9.01 6.35 12.01
N ARG A 112 -10.01 5.87 12.75
CA ARG A 112 -9.79 4.98 13.88
C ARG A 112 -9.20 3.64 13.44
N ALA A 113 -9.82 3.00 12.45
CA ALA A 113 -9.38 1.72 11.90
C ALA A 113 -7.94 1.81 11.36
N GLY A 114 -7.61 2.84 10.57
CA GLY A 114 -6.27 3.01 10.02
C GLY A 114 -5.17 3.12 11.09
N LEU A 115 -5.46 3.78 12.21
CA LEU A 115 -4.54 3.88 13.34
C LEU A 115 -4.41 2.57 14.12
N GLU A 116 -5.51 1.85 14.33
CA GLU A 116 -5.52 0.54 14.98
C GLU A 116 -4.71 -0.47 14.16
N ASP A 117 -4.93 -0.49 12.85
CA ASP A 117 -4.29 -1.38 11.89
C ASP A 117 -2.80 -1.15 11.80
N HIS A 118 -2.40 0.12 11.66
CA HIS A 118 -1.00 0.50 11.69
C HIS A 118 -0.33 0.08 13.02
N PHE A 119 -0.96 0.35 14.16
CA PHE A 119 -0.44 -0.03 15.48
C PHE A 119 -0.28 -1.55 15.61
N CYS A 120 -1.32 -2.32 15.29
CA CYS A 120 -1.32 -3.77 15.39
C CYS A 120 -0.28 -4.40 14.46
N GLY A 121 -0.16 -3.94 13.22
CA GLY A 121 0.85 -4.40 12.27
C GLY A 121 2.27 -4.15 12.79
N LYS A 122 2.55 -2.94 13.28
CA LYS A 122 3.85 -2.60 13.88
C LYS A 122 4.15 -3.44 15.12
N LEU A 123 3.16 -3.64 16.00
CA LEU A 123 3.30 -4.45 17.20
C LEU A 123 3.63 -5.92 16.87
N LEU A 124 3.04 -6.45 15.79
CA LEU A 124 3.33 -7.79 15.30
C LEU A 124 4.63 -7.88 14.50
N GLY A 125 5.27 -6.75 14.19
CA GLY A 125 6.58 -6.68 13.56
C GLY A 125 6.57 -6.80 12.04
N VAL A 126 5.46 -6.46 11.37
CA VAL A 126 5.39 -6.40 9.91
C VAL A 126 5.68 -4.98 9.39
N PRO A 127 6.21 -4.82 8.15
CA PRO A 127 6.47 -3.51 7.54
C PRO A 127 5.15 -2.85 7.09
N MET A 128 4.42 -2.33 8.08
CA MET A 128 3.05 -1.89 7.94
C MET A 128 2.93 -0.50 7.28
N GLY A 129 2.29 -0.47 6.13
CA GLY A 129 1.75 0.69 5.45
C GLY A 129 0.23 0.76 5.52
N CYS A 130 -0.34 1.74 4.84
CA CYS A 130 -1.79 1.93 4.76
C CYS A 130 -2.16 2.57 3.43
N ASP A 131 -3.08 1.95 2.69
CA ASP A 131 -3.83 2.66 1.65
C ASP A 131 -4.93 3.47 2.34
N VAL A 132 -4.75 4.80 2.35
CA VAL A 132 -5.59 5.77 3.06
C VAL A 132 -6.69 6.20 2.11
N CYS A 133 -7.86 5.56 2.21
CA CYS A 133 -8.86 5.66 1.18
C CYS A 133 -10.31 5.68 1.68
N TYR A 134 -11.22 6.01 0.78
CA TYR A 134 -12.66 5.94 1.00
C TYR A 134 -13.38 5.69 -0.31
N THR A 135 -14.62 5.21 -0.21
CA THR A 135 -15.53 5.09 -1.36
C THR A 135 -16.55 6.23 -1.36
N ASN A 136 -17.01 6.62 -2.55
CA ASN A 136 -17.97 7.72 -2.74
C ASN A 136 -19.32 7.59 -2.00
N HIS A 137 -19.63 6.41 -1.46
CA HIS A 137 -20.87 6.16 -0.72
C HIS A 137 -20.64 6.05 0.80
N ALA A 138 -19.40 6.15 1.28
CA ALA A 138 -19.10 6.39 2.68
C ALA A 138 -19.32 7.86 3.05
N ASN A 139 -19.62 8.15 4.31
CA ASN A 139 -19.72 9.52 4.82
C ASN A 139 -18.32 10.06 5.15
N ALA A 140 -17.48 10.17 4.12
CA ALA A 140 -16.10 10.63 4.19
C ALA A 140 -15.75 11.43 2.95
N ASP A 141 -14.75 12.30 3.07
CA ASP A 141 -14.18 13.04 1.94
C ASP A 141 -12.64 13.06 1.96
N GLN A 142 -12.03 13.74 0.99
CA GLN A 142 -10.57 13.82 0.89
C GLN A 142 -9.91 14.49 2.12
N ASN A 143 -10.59 15.39 2.82
CA ASN A 143 -10.03 16.00 4.02
C ASN A 143 -9.88 14.98 5.15
N ASP A 144 -10.78 13.99 5.23
CA ASP A 144 -10.62 12.87 6.16
C ASP A 144 -9.37 12.05 5.84
N MET A 145 -9.06 11.85 4.56
CA MET A 145 -7.86 11.14 4.12
C MET A 145 -6.58 11.94 4.44
N ASP A 146 -6.59 13.26 4.24
CA ASP A 146 -5.45 14.13 4.57
C ASP A 146 -5.18 14.17 6.08
N ASN A 147 -6.24 14.15 6.90
CA ASN A 147 -6.16 14.02 8.34
C ASN A 147 -5.52 12.70 8.74
N LEU A 148 -6.03 11.58 8.22
CA LEU A 148 -5.51 10.24 8.52
C LEU A 148 -4.06 10.08 8.04
N LEU A 149 -3.72 10.53 6.83
CA LEU A 149 -2.35 10.54 6.31
C LEU A 149 -1.39 11.25 7.28
N THR A 150 -1.79 12.42 7.78
CA THR A 150 -0.97 13.20 8.71
C THR A 150 -0.75 12.43 10.03
N LEU A 151 -1.83 11.84 10.57
CA LEU A 151 -1.76 11.04 11.80
C LEU A 151 -0.87 9.80 11.63
N LEU A 152 -1.00 9.08 10.50
CA LEU A 152 -0.17 7.93 10.17
C LEU A 152 1.29 8.30 9.95
N GLY A 153 1.56 9.44 9.31
CA GLY A 153 2.89 9.99 9.16
C GLY A 153 3.57 10.23 10.51
N VAL A 154 2.85 10.84 11.46
CA VAL A 154 3.33 11.05 12.84
C VAL A 154 3.54 9.71 13.57
N ALA A 155 2.68 8.72 13.32
CA ALA A 155 2.80 7.38 13.90
C ALA A 155 3.97 6.54 13.32
N GLY A 156 4.61 7.01 12.24
CA GLY A 156 5.73 6.30 11.60
C GLY A 156 5.30 5.20 10.62
N CYS A 157 4.18 5.42 9.92
CA CYS A 157 3.72 4.57 8.82
C CYS A 157 4.82 4.41 7.76
N ASN A 158 5.06 3.17 7.30
CA ASN A 158 6.17 2.88 6.39
C ASN A 158 5.94 3.46 4.98
N PHE A 159 4.70 3.37 4.49
CA PHE A 159 4.32 3.81 3.15
C PHE A 159 2.81 4.02 3.06
N VAL A 160 2.42 4.82 2.07
CA VAL A 160 1.03 5.03 1.65
C VAL A 160 0.94 4.91 0.13
N MET A 161 -0.26 4.78 -0.40
CA MET A 161 -0.49 4.73 -1.84
C MET A 161 -0.38 6.12 -2.49
N GLY A 162 -0.18 6.15 -3.81
CA GLY A 162 -0.10 7.38 -4.57
C GLY A 162 -0.77 7.19 -5.92
N ILE A 163 -1.94 7.77 -6.11
CA ILE A 163 -2.71 7.68 -7.36
C ILE A 163 -2.86 9.08 -7.99
N PRO A 164 -2.74 9.23 -9.32
CA PRO A 164 -2.90 10.52 -9.97
C PRO A 164 -4.24 11.17 -9.61
N GLY A 165 -4.19 12.36 -9.00
CA GLY A 165 -5.40 13.10 -8.63
C GLY A 165 -6.24 12.48 -7.52
N SER A 166 -5.69 11.53 -6.75
CA SER A 166 -6.41 10.82 -5.68
C SER A 166 -7.57 9.96 -6.16
N ASP A 167 -7.72 9.75 -7.47
CA ASP A 167 -8.88 9.10 -8.09
C ASP A 167 -8.49 7.83 -8.84
N ASP A 168 -8.87 6.67 -8.33
CA ASP A 168 -8.71 5.41 -9.05
C ASP A 168 -9.92 5.14 -9.92
N ILE A 169 -9.80 5.48 -11.21
CA ILE A 169 -10.87 5.32 -12.21
C ILE A 169 -11.22 3.86 -12.53
N MET A 170 -10.39 2.90 -12.11
CA MET A 170 -10.62 1.48 -12.35
C MET A 170 -11.32 0.83 -11.16
N LEU A 171 -10.88 1.18 -9.95
CA LEU A 171 -11.43 0.65 -8.70
C LEU A 171 -12.57 1.50 -8.11
N ASN A 172 -12.82 2.70 -8.65
CA ASN A 172 -13.90 3.62 -8.26
C ASN A 172 -13.88 4.03 -6.79
N TYR A 173 -12.68 4.34 -6.27
CA TYR A 173 -12.47 4.84 -4.91
C TYR A 173 -11.44 5.97 -4.91
N GLN A 174 -11.38 6.71 -3.81
CA GLN A 174 -10.45 7.83 -3.64
C GLN A 174 -9.39 7.47 -2.60
N THR A 175 -8.15 7.84 -2.86
CA THR A 175 -6.98 7.56 -1.99
C THR A 175 -6.04 8.77 -1.94
N THR A 176 -4.82 8.60 -1.43
CA THR A 176 -3.76 9.61 -1.47
C THR A 176 -3.12 9.72 -2.86
N SER A 177 -2.70 10.95 -3.21
CA SER A 177 -2.01 11.27 -4.45
C SER A 177 -0.49 11.32 -4.30
N PHE A 178 0.20 11.50 -5.43
CA PHE A 178 1.64 11.79 -5.43
C PHE A 178 1.99 13.07 -4.66
N HIS A 179 1.09 14.06 -4.63
CA HIS A 179 1.31 15.31 -3.92
C HIS A 179 1.21 15.11 -2.41
N ASP A 180 0.35 14.20 -1.96
CA ASP A 180 0.09 13.98 -0.54
C ASP A 180 1.28 13.28 0.12
N ALA A 181 1.90 12.32 -0.57
CA ALA A 181 3.15 11.72 -0.13
C ALA A 181 4.29 12.76 -0.02
N LEU A 182 4.32 13.75 -0.92
CA LEU A 182 5.32 14.83 -0.88
C LEU A 182 5.02 15.84 0.24
N TYR A 183 3.75 16.15 0.46
CA TYR A 183 3.27 16.96 1.58
C TYR A 183 3.72 16.34 2.90
N ALA A 184 3.39 15.07 3.14
CA ALA A 184 3.72 14.37 4.38
C ALA A 184 5.23 14.38 4.65
N ARG A 185 6.05 14.14 3.62
CA ARG A 185 7.51 14.22 3.73
C ARG A 185 8.00 15.62 4.12
N ARG A 186 7.48 16.66 3.47
CA ARG A 186 7.88 18.05 3.75
C ARG A 186 7.51 18.48 5.17
N VAL A 187 6.26 18.25 5.59
CA VAL A 187 5.78 18.75 6.88
C VAL A 187 6.35 17.98 8.07
N LEU A 188 6.69 16.69 7.89
CA LEU A 188 7.25 15.85 8.95
C LEU A 188 8.78 15.68 8.85
N GLY A 189 9.44 16.27 7.84
CA GLY A 189 10.88 16.11 7.62
C GLY A 189 11.30 14.67 7.30
N LEU A 190 10.41 13.87 6.72
CA LEU A 190 10.67 12.47 6.35
C LEU A 190 11.40 12.40 5.01
N LYS A 191 12.04 11.25 4.75
CA LYS A 191 12.82 10.99 3.54
C LYS A 191 12.24 9.84 2.73
N ALA A 192 12.62 9.77 1.46
CA ALA A 192 12.44 8.55 0.69
C ALA A 192 13.38 7.44 1.19
N ALA A 193 13.19 6.20 0.72
CA ALA A 193 14.18 5.15 0.89
C ALA A 193 15.55 5.64 0.36
N PRO A 194 16.68 5.37 1.04
CA PRO A 194 17.97 6.01 0.72
C PRO A 194 18.41 5.87 -0.74
N GLU A 195 18.22 4.69 -1.32
CA GLU A 195 18.55 4.39 -2.72
C GLU A 195 17.66 5.19 -3.68
N PHE A 196 16.37 5.31 -3.35
CA PHE A 196 15.43 6.10 -4.15
C PHE A 196 15.69 7.60 -4.01
N GLU A 197 16.03 8.09 -2.82
CA GLU A 197 16.44 9.47 -2.57
C GLU A 197 17.64 9.89 -3.43
N GLN A 198 18.66 9.03 -3.49
CA GLN A 198 19.83 9.24 -4.35
C GLN A 198 19.47 9.21 -5.84
N TRP A 199 18.60 8.28 -6.24
CA TRP A 199 18.12 8.20 -7.61
C TRP A 199 17.34 9.45 -8.03
N LEU A 200 16.44 9.94 -7.17
CA LEU A 200 15.68 11.17 -7.37
C LEU A 200 16.58 12.39 -7.61
N ALA A 201 17.68 12.50 -6.86
CA ALA A 201 18.70 13.53 -7.04
C ALA A 201 19.41 13.38 -8.40
N LYS A 202 19.89 12.16 -8.69
CA LYS A 202 20.64 11.84 -9.92
C LYS A 202 19.80 12.08 -11.17
N MET A 203 18.51 11.78 -11.11
CA MET A 203 17.56 11.98 -12.20
C MET A 203 17.08 13.43 -12.30
N GLN A 204 17.53 14.32 -11.41
CA GLN A 204 17.17 15.73 -11.37
C GLN A 204 15.65 15.99 -11.26
N ILE A 205 14.90 15.03 -10.70
CA ILE A 205 13.47 15.20 -10.39
C ILE A 205 13.31 16.25 -9.30
N PHE A 206 14.21 16.21 -8.31
CA PHE A 206 14.36 17.24 -7.31
C PHE A 206 15.53 18.15 -7.68
N GLN A 207 15.31 19.45 -7.57
CA GLN A 207 16.40 20.42 -7.59
C GLN A 207 17.19 20.39 -6.29
N ASP A 208 16.49 20.17 -5.17
CA ASP A 208 17.09 19.92 -3.86
C ASP A 208 16.25 18.88 -3.13
N VAL A 209 16.83 17.71 -2.96
CA VAL A 209 16.19 16.57 -2.32
C VAL A 209 16.00 16.79 -0.81
N SER A 210 16.91 17.53 -0.16
CA SER A 210 16.87 17.75 1.28
C SER A 210 15.67 18.61 1.72
N THR A 211 15.25 19.52 0.85
CA THR A 211 14.09 20.40 1.04
C THR A 211 12.87 19.93 0.27
N HIS A 212 12.95 18.77 -0.38
CA HIS A 212 11.92 18.23 -1.27
C HIS A 212 11.49 19.22 -2.36
N ARG A 213 12.38 20.09 -2.85
CA ARG A 213 12.08 21.04 -3.92
C ARG A 213 12.16 20.33 -5.28
N LEU A 214 11.03 20.21 -5.95
CA LEU A 214 10.94 19.67 -7.29
C LEU A 214 11.66 20.58 -8.28
N ASN A 215 12.09 20.01 -9.39
CA ASN A 215 12.60 20.77 -10.52
C ASN A 215 11.44 21.35 -11.34
N ASP A 216 11.55 22.61 -11.76
CA ASP A 216 10.52 23.29 -12.54
C ASP A 216 10.53 22.89 -14.03
N GLN A 217 11.55 22.12 -14.43
CA GLN A 217 11.73 21.64 -15.79
C GLN A 217 11.75 20.12 -15.82
N LEU A 218 11.22 19.56 -16.89
CA LEU A 218 11.31 18.13 -17.14
C LEU A 218 12.79 17.71 -17.23
N PRO A 219 13.24 16.74 -16.42
CA PRO A 219 14.62 16.30 -16.48
C PRO A 219 14.98 15.70 -17.85
N ALA A 220 16.21 15.98 -18.31
CA ALA A 220 16.67 15.56 -19.64
C ALA A 220 16.58 14.04 -19.86
N ALA A 221 16.75 13.25 -18.78
CA ALA A 221 16.62 11.80 -18.81
C ALA A 221 15.23 11.31 -19.26
N PHE A 222 14.18 12.10 -19.04
CA PHE A 222 12.80 11.78 -19.43
C PHE A 222 12.35 12.48 -20.72
N ALA A 223 13.06 13.55 -21.13
CA ALA A 223 12.71 14.36 -22.30
C ALA A 223 12.63 13.54 -23.59
N ASN A 224 13.49 12.53 -23.75
CA ASN A 224 13.45 11.66 -24.92
C ASN A 224 12.22 10.75 -24.93
N SER A 225 11.85 10.15 -23.81
CA SER A 225 10.70 9.23 -23.73
C SER A 225 9.38 9.95 -24.03
N LEU A 226 9.22 11.19 -23.56
CA LEU A 226 8.00 11.98 -23.79
C LEU A 226 7.85 12.47 -25.23
N ARG A 227 8.95 12.63 -25.99
CA ARG A 227 8.89 12.96 -27.43
C ARG A 227 8.29 11.84 -28.28
N HIS A 228 8.27 10.61 -27.78
CA HIS A 228 7.75 9.44 -28.48
C HIS A 228 6.31 9.11 -28.07
N LEU A 229 5.70 9.88 -27.17
CA LEU A 229 4.27 9.73 -26.90
C LEU A 229 3.48 10.09 -28.16
N PRO A 230 2.44 9.31 -28.51
CA PRO A 230 1.51 9.71 -29.54
C PRO A 230 0.99 11.10 -29.20
N LYS A 231 1.04 12.04 -30.16
CA LYS A 231 0.33 13.31 -29.98
C LYS A 231 -1.15 12.94 -29.83
N GLY A 232 -1.74 13.31 -28.70
CA GLY A 232 -3.18 13.15 -28.49
C GLY A 232 -3.92 13.76 -29.66
N SER A 233 -4.90 13.04 -30.19
CA SER A 233 -5.88 13.63 -31.10
C SER A 233 -6.78 14.52 -30.25
N ASP A 234 -6.51 15.83 -30.29
CA ASP A 234 -7.44 16.86 -29.79
C ASP A 234 -8.83 16.71 -30.45
#